data_AF-A0A9D2AFR8-F1
#
_entry.id   AF-A0A9D2AFR8-F1
#
_cell.length_a   1.000
_cell.length_b   1.000
_cell.length_c   1.000
_cell.angle_alpha   90.00
_cell.angle_beta   90.00
_cell.angle_gamma   90.00
#
_symmetry.space_group_name_H-M   'P 1'
#
loop_
_entity.id
_entity.type
_entity.pdbx_description
1 polymer ?
#
loop_
_entity_poly.entity_id
_entity_poly.type
_entity_poly.pdbx_seq_one_letter_code
_entity_poly.pdbx_strand_id
1 'polypeptide(L)'
;MIFKNAFHLLVDNFLLTYKFLLYKIFVGVIVLALSAALVYPTLNMLFSSQPFLDVVTLFNEFFKALTTGDVEFLNGFAELLQEHMDTLGSFIAAKTPNIVFFVVAVVIILLVGKFLDGIGNFAFGALIGDKMSSYAKTSFFSAYISNLGRASLWQVIYVPLTFVYDVVVLGLCYAVLIILLNIISFAVVAAVAALMFSVALFLCAQAVKLTLFNNVVPAFVTEKTNLRGAWKNTFSFRKERFSCLFSTYLVTCLLILCLNVLFAVSTFGAGLLITVPMSYLMLISIQFVSYYTYGKRKYFLGKDKIVQPEQSDEDDFYENFEI
;
A
#
# COMPACT_ATOMS: atom_id res chain seq x y z
N MET A 1 -6.26 19.59 12.90
CA MET A 1 -6.55 18.84 14.16
C MET A 1 -6.60 17.32 13.96
N ILE A 2 -7.18 16.81 12.86
CA ILE A 2 -7.31 15.36 12.58
C ILE A 2 -5.98 14.61 12.71
N PHE A 3 -4.91 15.10 12.06
CA PHE A 3 -3.58 14.48 12.14
C PHE A 3 -3.05 14.39 13.59
N LYS A 4 -3.12 15.48 14.36
CA LYS A 4 -2.67 15.53 15.75
C LYS A 4 -3.43 14.52 16.62
N ASN A 5 -4.75 14.46 16.44
CA ASN A 5 -5.62 13.56 17.18
C ASN A 5 -5.36 12.08 16.80
N ALA A 6 -5.16 11.80 15.51
CA ALA A 6 -4.79 10.47 15.04
C ALA A 6 -3.42 10.01 15.55
N PHE A 7 -2.44 10.93 15.60
CA PHE A 7 -1.12 10.65 16.17
C PHE A 7 -1.18 10.35 17.67
N HIS A 8 -1.94 11.14 18.44
CA HIS A 8 -2.15 10.87 19.86
C HIS A 8 -2.78 9.49 20.10
N LEU A 9 -3.80 9.16 19.30
CA LEU A 9 -4.46 7.86 19.35
C LEU A 9 -3.49 6.72 19.00
N LEU A 10 -2.59 6.93 18.05
CA LEU A 10 -1.56 5.96 17.70
C LEU A 10 -0.58 5.74 18.86
N VAL A 11 -0.10 6.82 19.49
CA VAL A 11 0.85 6.75 20.62
C VAL A 11 0.22 6.05 21.83
N ASP A 12 -1.01 6.40 22.19
CA ASP A 12 -1.74 5.75 23.29
C ASP A 12 -2.00 4.26 23.03
N ASN A 13 -2.01 3.86 21.76
CA ASN A 13 -2.28 2.50 21.33
C ASN A 13 -1.10 1.82 20.66
N PHE A 14 0.13 2.24 20.97
CA PHE A 14 1.33 1.75 20.31
C PHE A 14 1.52 0.22 20.40
N LEU A 15 0.98 -0.42 21.44
CA LEU A 15 0.98 -1.88 21.57
C LEU A 15 0.25 -2.59 20.41
N LEU A 16 -0.74 -1.94 19.78
CA LEU A 16 -1.40 -2.45 18.59
C LEU A 16 -0.43 -2.60 17.40
N THR A 17 0.63 -1.78 17.33
CA THR A 17 1.65 -1.85 16.28
C THR A 17 2.35 -3.21 16.26
N TYR A 18 2.68 -3.76 17.43
CA TYR A 18 3.30 -5.09 17.53
C TYR A 18 2.33 -6.21 17.13
N LYS A 19 1.06 -6.11 17.52
CA LYS A 19 0.03 -7.07 17.10
C LYS A 19 -0.17 -7.03 15.57
N PHE A 20 -0.14 -5.82 15.01
CA PHE A 20 -0.25 -5.61 13.57
C PHE A 20 0.97 -6.17 12.83
N LEU A 21 2.18 -6.00 13.37
CA LEU A 21 3.40 -6.60 12.84
C LEU A 21 3.30 -8.13 12.79
N LEU A 22 2.89 -8.77 13.89
CA LEU A 22 2.72 -10.23 13.93
C LEU A 22 1.71 -10.71 12.87
N TYR A 23 0.60 -9.98 12.71
CA TYR A 23 -0.38 -10.28 11.67
C TYR A 23 0.23 -10.15 10.26
N LYS A 24 1.00 -9.09 9.99
CA LYS A 24 1.68 -8.89 8.71
C LYS A 24 2.71 -9.98 8.42
N ILE A 25 3.46 -10.43 9.41
CA ILE A 25 4.41 -11.55 9.27
C ILE A 25 3.64 -12.83 8.91
N PHE A 26 2.53 -13.11 9.60
CA PHE A 26 1.70 -14.28 9.30
C PHE A 26 1.15 -14.25 7.86
N VAL A 27 0.61 -13.13 7.41
CA VAL A 27 0.15 -12.96 6.02
C VAL A 27 1.33 -13.11 5.04
N GLY A 28 2.49 -12.54 5.37
CA GLY A 28 3.72 -12.66 4.58
C GLY A 28 4.17 -14.11 4.41
N VAL A 29 4.11 -14.93 5.46
CA VAL A 29 4.42 -16.35 5.41
C VAL A 29 3.46 -17.10 4.48
N ILE A 30 2.17 -16.79 4.52
CA ILE A 30 1.17 -17.39 3.61
C ILE A 30 1.49 -17.02 2.16
N VAL A 31 1.77 -15.74 1.89
CA VAL A 31 2.11 -15.26 0.55
C VAL A 31 3.41 -15.91 0.04
N LEU A 32 4.42 -16.04 0.89
CA LEU A 32 5.67 -16.73 0.57
C LEU A 32 5.46 -18.21 0.29
N ALA A 33 4.64 -18.90 1.09
CA ALA A 33 4.30 -20.30 0.87
C ALA A 33 3.57 -20.51 -0.46
N LEU A 34 2.60 -19.65 -0.79
CA LEU A 34 1.90 -19.68 -2.08
C LEU A 34 2.84 -19.37 -3.24
N SER A 35 3.77 -18.43 -3.06
CA SER A 35 4.81 -18.11 -4.05
C SER A 35 5.74 -19.31 -4.27
N ALA A 36 6.20 -19.96 -3.21
CA ALA A 36 7.01 -21.17 -3.29
C ALA A 36 6.25 -22.33 -3.93
N ALA A 37 4.94 -22.43 -3.73
CA ALA A 37 4.14 -23.51 -4.31
C ALA A 37 3.83 -23.30 -5.81
N LEU A 38 3.50 -22.07 -6.23
CA LEU A 38 2.95 -21.79 -7.56
C LEU A 38 3.96 -21.12 -8.52
N VAL A 39 4.81 -20.25 -7.97
CA VAL A 39 5.72 -19.41 -8.76
C VAL A 39 7.07 -20.10 -8.94
N TYR A 40 7.60 -20.70 -7.88
CA TYR A 40 8.91 -21.36 -7.89
C TYR A 40 9.03 -22.49 -8.93
N PRO A 41 8.06 -23.41 -9.11
CA PRO A 41 8.20 -24.47 -10.13
C PRO A 41 8.32 -23.92 -11.55
N THR A 42 7.58 -22.85 -11.84
CA THR A 42 7.59 -22.19 -13.15
C THR A 42 8.89 -21.43 -13.38
N LEU A 43 9.40 -20.72 -12.35
CA LEU A 43 10.71 -20.08 -12.41
C LEU A 43 11.84 -21.08 -12.55
N ASN A 44 11.79 -22.19 -11.81
CA ASN A 44 12.81 -23.22 -11.88
C ASN A 44 12.84 -23.89 -13.26
N MET A 45 11.68 -24.10 -13.88
CA MET A 45 11.60 -24.59 -15.26
C MET A 45 12.24 -23.60 -16.26
N LEU A 46 12.05 -22.29 -16.08
CA LEU A 46 12.63 -21.27 -16.96
C LEU A 46 14.13 -21.10 -16.73
N PHE A 47 14.58 -21.04 -15.48
CA PHE A 47 15.99 -20.82 -15.13
C PHE A 47 16.87 -22.07 -15.27
N SER A 48 16.29 -23.28 -15.24
CA SER A 48 17.02 -24.52 -15.53
C SER A 48 17.02 -24.88 -17.01
N SER A 49 16.47 -24.03 -17.88
CA SER A 49 16.46 -24.28 -19.31
C SER A 49 17.83 -23.99 -19.92
N GLN A 50 18.25 -24.81 -20.88
CA GLN A 50 19.53 -24.66 -21.57
C GLN A 50 19.74 -23.25 -22.14
N PRO A 51 18.74 -22.61 -22.81
CA PRO A 51 18.90 -21.26 -23.34
C PRO A 51 19.19 -20.20 -22.26
N PHE A 52 18.70 -20.39 -21.03
CA PHE A 52 18.98 -19.48 -19.93
C PHE A 52 20.38 -19.70 -19.36
N LEU A 53 20.80 -20.96 -19.24
CA LEU A 53 22.15 -21.31 -18.80
C LEU A 53 23.20 -20.78 -19.79
N ASP A 54 22.93 -20.86 -21.09
CA ASP A 54 23.82 -20.37 -22.15
C ASP A 54 24.05 -18.85 -22.04
N VAL A 55 23.01 -18.07 -21.71
CA VAL A 55 23.14 -16.62 -21.45
C VAL A 55 23.95 -16.35 -20.18
N VAL A 56 23.73 -17.11 -19.11
CA VAL A 56 24.47 -16.95 -17.85
C VAL A 56 25.95 -17.32 -18.02
N THR A 57 26.24 -18.38 -18.79
CA THR A 57 27.63 -18.75 -19.13
C THR A 57 28.29 -17.68 -19.97
N LEU A 58 27.59 -17.11 -20.96
CA LEU A 58 28.11 -16.02 -21.77
C LEU A 58 28.45 -14.77 -20.93
N PHE A 59 27.61 -14.42 -19.95
CA PHE A 59 27.90 -13.34 -19.01
C PHE A 59 29.13 -13.65 -18.14
N ASN A 60 29.27 -14.87 -17.63
CA ASN A 60 30.46 -15.27 -16.87
C ASN A 60 31.73 -15.24 -17.73
N GLU A 61 31.65 -15.67 -18.98
CA GLU A 61 32.74 -15.60 -19.95
C GLU A 61 33.10 -14.16 -20.29
N PHE A 62 32.12 -13.26 -20.40
CA PHE A 62 32.35 -11.83 -20.56
C PHE A 62 33.10 -11.22 -19.38
N PHE A 63 32.69 -11.52 -18.14
CA PHE A 63 33.43 -11.07 -16.94
C PHE A 63 34.85 -11.64 -16.88
N LYS A 64 35.05 -12.88 -17.36
CA LYS A 64 36.37 -13.50 -17.44
C LYS A 64 37.23 -12.87 -18.54
N ALA A 65 36.67 -12.59 -19.70
CA ALA A 65 37.35 -11.92 -20.81
C ALA A 65 37.75 -10.48 -20.45
N LEU A 66 36.90 -9.75 -19.73
CA LEU A 66 37.20 -8.43 -19.17
C LEU A 66 38.38 -8.43 -18.18
N THR A 67 38.49 -9.48 -17.36
CA THR A 67 39.60 -9.60 -16.40
C THR A 67 40.88 -10.17 -17.02
N THR A 68 40.78 -10.91 -18.13
CA THR A 68 41.92 -11.54 -18.82
C THR A 68 42.44 -10.70 -20.00
N GLY A 69 41.69 -9.70 -20.47
CA GLY A 69 42.07 -8.81 -21.57
C GLY A 69 41.85 -9.40 -22.97
N ASP A 70 40.91 -10.35 -23.11
CA ASP A 70 40.62 -11.02 -24.38
C ASP A 70 39.74 -10.14 -25.29
N VAL A 71 40.41 -9.35 -26.14
CA VAL A 71 39.81 -8.38 -27.06
C VAL A 71 39.08 -9.03 -28.25
N GLU A 72 39.33 -10.29 -28.59
CA GLU A 72 38.60 -10.98 -29.67
C GLU A 72 37.20 -11.38 -29.21
N PHE A 73 37.07 -11.95 -28.01
CA PHE A 73 35.77 -12.30 -27.43
C PHE A 73 34.89 -11.07 -27.18
N LEU A 74 35.49 -9.96 -26.70
CA LEU A 74 34.75 -8.73 -26.41
C LEU A 74 34.18 -8.05 -27.67
N ASN A 75 34.84 -8.19 -28.83
CA ASN A 75 34.34 -7.66 -30.09
C ASN A 75 33.20 -8.50 -30.67
N GLY A 76 33.20 -9.83 -30.46
CA GLY A 76 32.13 -10.74 -30.89
C GLY A 76 30.96 -10.88 -29.92
N PHE A 77 31.10 -10.39 -28.68
CA PHE A 77 30.12 -10.57 -27.61
C PHE A 77 28.73 -10.01 -27.94
N ALA A 78 28.64 -8.86 -28.62
CA ALA A 78 27.36 -8.24 -28.94
C ALA A 78 26.52 -9.12 -29.89
N GLU A 79 27.18 -9.77 -30.86
CA GLU A 79 26.53 -10.62 -31.86
C GLU A 79 26.13 -11.97 -31.25
N LEU A 80 27.03 -12.59 -30.46
CA LEU A 80 26.74 -13.80 -29.68
C LEU A 80 25.61 -13.57 -28.67
N LEU A 81 25.61 -12.44 -27.95
CA LEU A 81 24.55 -12.11 -27.00
C LEU A 81 23.21 -11.93 -27.72
N GLN A 82 23.19 -11.30 -28.89
CA GLN A 82 21.97 -11.14 -29.67
C GLN A 82 21.40 -12.48 -30.13
N GLU A 83 22.25 -13.40 -30.61
CA GLU A 83 21.84 -14.75 -31.01
C GLU A 83 21.30 -15.59 -29.83
N HIS A 84 21.97 -15.56 -28.68
CA HIS A 84 21.49 -16.23 -27.47
C HIS A 84 20.22 -15.59 -26.91
N MET A 85 20.07 -14.27 -27.02
CA MET A 85 18.84 -13.55 -26.62
C MET A 85 17.66 -13.84 -27.55
N ASP A 86 17.88 -13.99 -28.86
CA ASP A 86 16.85 -14.39 -29.81
C ASP A 86 16.42 -15.85 -29.61
N THR A 87 17.37 -16.72 -29.26
CA THR A 87 17.10 -18.12 -28.89
C THR A 87 16.32 -18.22 -27.57
N LEU A 88 16.68 -17.40 -26.57
CA LEU A 88 15.92 -17.29 -25.33
C LEU A 88 14.52 -16.70 -25.59
N GLY A 89 14.42 -15.66 -26.42
CA GLY A 89 13.17 -15.00 -26.79
C GLY A 89 12.20 -15.94 -27.50
N SER A 90 12.69 -16.75 -28.44
CA SER A 90 11.91 -17.78 -29.12
C SER A 90 11.51 -18.94 -28.20
N PHE A 91 12.37 -19.34 -27.25
CA PHE A 91 12.03 -20.33 -26.22
C PHE A 91 10.94 -19.83 -25.26
N ILE A 92 11.03 -18.58 -24.83
CA ILE A 92 10.00 -17.88 -24.04
C ILE A 92 8.69 -17.81 -24.82
N ALA A 93 8.74 -17.43 -26.10
CA ALA A 93 7.56 -17.38 -26.97
C ALA A 93 6.93 -18.77 -27.16
N ALA A 94 7.74 -19.83 -27.32
CA ALA A 94 7.25 -21.21 -27.40
C ALA A 94 6.63 -21.70 -26.08
N LYS A 95 7.01 -21.11 -24.93
CA LYS A 95 6.45 -21.39 -23.60
C LYS A 95 5.44 -20.34 -23.12
N THR A 96 4.83 -19.58 -24.04
CA THR A 96 3.80 -18.56 -23.74
C THR A 96 2.74 -19.05 -22.74
N PRO A 97 2.19 -20.28 -22.81
CA PRO A 97 1.20 -20.76 -21.83
C PRO A 97 1.73 -20.81 -20.39
N ASN A 98 3.00 -21.18 -20.19
CA ASN A 98 3.63 -21.24 -18.86
C ASN A 98 3.88 -19.83 -18.31
N ILE A 99 4.19 -18.86 -19.17
CA ILE A 99 4.37 -17.46 -18.78
C ILE A 99 3.02 -16.84 -18.41
N VAL A 100 1.96 -17.13 -19.18
CA VAL A 100 0.60 -16.70 -18.83
C VAL A 100 0.19 -17.30 -17.48
N PHE A 101 0.45 -18.59 -17.25
CA PHE A 101 0.19 -19.22 -15.96
C PHE A 101 0.99 -18.57 -14.83
N PHE A 102 2.27 -18.26 -15.05
CA PHE A 102 3.11 -17.54 -14.09
C PHE A 102 2.53 -16.17 -13.74
N VAL A 103 2.17 -15.35 -14.74
CA VAL A 103 1.61 -14.01 -14.53
C VAL A 103 0.27 -14.12 -13.77
N VAL A 104 -0.59 -15.04 -14.17
CA VAL A 104 -1.88 -15.27 -13.49
C VAL A 104 -1.66 -15.72 -12.05
N ALA A 105 -0.74 -16.65 -11.79
CA ALA A 105 -0.40 -17.10 -10.45
C ALA A 105 0.11 -15.96 -9.58
N VAL A 106 1.01 -15.12 -10.10
CA VAL A 106 1.50 -13.92 -9.38
C VAL A 106 0.36 -12.96 -9.07
N VAL A 107 -0.53 -12.68 -10.03
CA VAL A 107 -1.69 -11.81 -9.79
C VAL A 107 -2.61 -12.39 -8.72
N ILE A 108 -2.91 -13.69 -8.77
CA ILE A 108 -3.73 -14.35 -7.75
C ILE A 108 -3.09 -14.24 -6.37
N ILE A 109 -1.78 -14.49 -6.26
CA ILE A 109 -1.05 -14.39 -4.99
C ILE A 109 -1.10 -12.96 -4.45
N LEU A 110 -0.90 -11.95 -5.29
CA LEU A 110 -0.99 -10.55 -4.90
C LEU A 110 -2.40 -10.17 -4.43
N LEU A 111 -3.45 -10.68 -5.10
CA LEU A 111 -4.84 -10.46 -4.71
C LEU A 111 -5.15 -11.14 -3.37
N VAL A 112 -4.70 -12.38 -3.16
CA VAL A 112 -4.86 -13.09 -1.88
C VAL A 112 -4.11 -12.37 -0.76
N GLY A 113 -2.88 -11.92 -1.00
CA GLY A 113 -2.10 -11.14 -0.05
C GLY A 113 -2.80 -9.83 0.34
N LYS A 114 -3.26 -9.06 -0.65
CA LYS A 114 -4.04 -7.83 -0.42
C LYS A 114 -5.37 -8.09 0.30
N PHE A 115 -6.02 -9.20 0.00
CA PHE A 115 -7.28 -9.60 0.64
C PHE A 115 -7.09 -9.91 2.12
N LEU A 116 -6.11 -10.75 2.46
CA LEU A 116 -5.79 -11.07 3.86
C LEU A 116 -5.37 -9.79 4.60
N ASP A 117 -4.47 -9.00 4.02
CA ASP A 117 -4.06 -7.71 4.60
C ASP A 117 -5.25 -6.77 4.85
N GLY A 118 -6.19 -6.72 3.91
CA GLY A 118 -7.40 -5.92 4.03
C GLY A 118 -8.31 -6.36 5.17
N ILE A 119 -8.43 -7.66 5.44
CA ILE A 119 -9.19 -8.17 6.59
C ILE A 119 -8.51 -7.75 7.89
N GLY A 120 -7.17 -7.87 7.97
CA GLY A 120 -6.39 -7.38 9.10
C GLY A 120 -6.64 -5.91 9.37
N ASN A 121 -6.47 -5.05 8.35
CA ASN A 121 -6.71 -3.62 8.45
C ASN A 121 -8.12 -3.29 8.98
N PHE A 122 -9.12 -4.06 8.54
CA PHE A 122 -10.49 -3.90 9.03
C PHE A 122 -10.63 -4.28 10.52
N ALA A 123 -10.04 -5.40 10.94
CA ALA A 123 -10.05 -5.83 12.34
C ALA A 123 -9.33 -4.84 13.27
N PHE A 124 -8.20 -4.28 12.84
CA PHE A 124 -7.51 -3.23 13.59
C PHE A 124 -8.27 -1.90 13.60
N GLY A 125 -8.98 -1.59 12.51
CA GLY A 125 -9.96 -0.51 12.48
C GLY A 125 -11.06 -0.70 13.53
N ALA A 126 -11.62 -1.91 13.65
CA ALA A 126 -12.60 -2.24 14.69
C ALA A 126 -12.05 -2.01 16.11
N LEU A 127 -10.82 -2.47 16.40
CA LEU A 127 -10.19 -2.24 17.70
C LEU A 127 -10.01 -0.74 18.01
N ILE A 128 -9.65 0.07 17.01
CA ILE A 128 -9.52 1.52 17.16
C ILE A 128 -10.91 2.14 17.37
N GLY A 129 -11.92 1.69 16.63
CA GLY A 129 -13.30 2.14 16.76
C GLY A 129 -13.91 1.84 18.13
N ASP A 130 -13.67 0.65 18.69
CA ASP A 130 -14.14 0.24 20.03
C ASP A 130 -13.50 1.10 21.13
N LYS A 131 -12.22 1.46 20.95
CA LYS A 131 -11.54 2.39 21.86
C LYS A 131 -12.04 3.81 21.74
N MET A 132 -12.30 4.29 20.53
CA MET A 132 -12.81 5.64 20.31
C MET A 132 -14.26 5.83 20.75
N SER A 133 -15.11 4.81 20.62
CA SER A 133 -16.53 4.91 20.98
C SER A 133 -16.79 4.74 22.47
N SER A 134 -16.15 3.77 23.12
CA SER A 134 -16.46 3.41 24.51
C SER A 134 -15.24 3.06 25.35
N TYR A 135 -14.03 3.36 24.86
CA TYR A 135 -12.76 2.96 25.50
C TYR A 135 -12.69 1.45 25.83
N ALA A 136 -13.36 0.62 25.02
CA ALA A 136 -13.47 -0.80 25.28
C ALA A 136 -12.17 -1.54 24.94
N LYS A 137 -11.73 -2.44 25.83
CA LYS A 137 -10.59 -3.33 25.59
C LYS A 137 -11.07 -4.59 24.89
N THR A 138 -11.26 -4.53 23.58
CA THR A 138 -11.61 -5.71 22.78
C THR A 138 -10.36 -6.51 22.40
N SER A 139 -10.49 -7.84 22.41
CA SER A 139 -9.41 -8.73 21.97
C SER A 139 -9.38 -8.80 20.45
N PHE A 140 -8.16 -8.86 19.87
CA PHE A 140 -7.97 -8.91 18.42
C PHE A 140 -8.74 -10.06 17.77
N PHE A 141 -8.68 -11.28 18.33
CA PHE A 141 -9.39 -12.43 17.77
C PHE A 141 -10.91 -12.27 17.79
N SER A 142 -11.45 -11.67 18.85
CA SER A 142 -12.88 -11.40 18.96
C SER A 142 -13.33 -10.37 17.92
N ALA A 143 -12.57 -9.28 17.77
CA ALA A 143 -12.83 -8.27 16.73
C ALA A 143 -12.65 -8.84 15.32
N TYR A 144 -11.66 -9.71 15.11
CA TYR A 144 -11.40 -10.37 13.82
C TYR A 144 -12.56 -11.29 13.42
N ILE A 145 -12.97 -12.21 14.30
CA ILE A 145 -14.01 -13.20 13.97
C ILE A 145 -15.39 -12.55 13.82
N SER A 146 -15.72 -11.58 14.67
CA SER A 146 -17.02 -10.89 14.63
C SER A 146 -17.19 -10.02 13.39
N ASN A 147 -16.08 -9.52 12.82
CA ASN A 147 -16.08 -8.69 11.63
C ASN A 147 -15.70 -9.43 10.35
N LEU A 148 -15.27 -10.70 10.42
CA LEU A 148 -14.73 -11.45 9.28
C LEU A 148 -15.68 -11.48 8.09
N GLY A 149 -16.97 -11.76 8.31
CA GLY A 149 -17.96 -11.86 7.24
C GLY A 149 -18.23 -10.52 6.53
N ARG A 150 -18.13 -9.40 7.25
CA ARG A 150 -18.33 -8.06 6.67
C ARG A 150 -17.05 -7.57 6.00
N ALA A 151 -15.91 -7.81 6.65
CA ALA A 151 -14.60 -7.53 6.10
C ALA A 151 -14.39 -8.29 4.79
N SER A 152 -14.72 -9.57 4.73
CA SER A 152 -14.57 -10.38 3.50
C SER A 152 -15.44 -9.84 2.36
N LEU A 153 -16.72 -9.56 2.59
CA LEU A 153 -17.61 -9.01 1.57
C LEU A 153 -17.11 -7.66 1.02
N TRP A 154 -16.59 -6.79 1.89
CA TRP A 154 -15.97 -5.54 1.46
C TRP A 154 -14.70 -5.79 0.66
N GLN A 155 -13.80 -6.65 1.15
CA GLN A 155 -12.51 -6.91 0.51
C GLN A 155 -12.65 -7.60 -0.85
N VAL A 156 -13.66 -8.44 -1.08
CA VAL A 156 -13.91 -9.06 -2.39
C VAL A 156 -14.16 -8.01 -3.48
N ILE A 157 -14.81 -6.89 -3.15
CA ILE A 157 -15.08 -5.80 -4.11
C ILE A 157 -13.93 -4.79 -4.13
N TYR A 158 -13.43 -4.44 -2.95
CA TYR A 158 -12.42 -3.41 -2.77
C TYR A 158 -11.05 -3.81 -3.34
N VAL A 159 -10.63 -5.06 -3.15
CA VAL A 159 -9.28 -5.51 -3.57
C VAL A 159 -9.12 -5.50 -5.10
N PRO A 160 -10.04 -6.06 -5.92
CA PRO A 160 -9.92 -5.97 -7.37
C PRO A 160 -9.99 -4.52 -7.88
N LEU A 161 -10.91 -3.71 -7.33
CA LEU A 161 -11.06 -2.31 -7.73
C LEU A 161 -9.79 -1.50 -7.46
N THR A 162 -9.22 -1.66 -6.27
CA THR A 162 -7.98 -0.98 -5.90
C THR A 162 -6.76 -1.54 -6.61
N PHE A 163 -6.76 -2.83 -6.97
CA PHE A 163 -5.72 -3.41 -7.80
C PHE A 163 -5.72 -2.79 -9.20
N VAL A 164 -6.87 -2.67 -9.86
CA VAL A 164 -6.98 -2.00 -11.16
C VAL A 164 -6.52 -0.54 -11.07
N TYR A 165 -6.96 0.17 -10.02
CA TYR A 165 -6.51 1.54 -9.78
C TYR A 165 -4.98 1.63 -9.62
N ASP A 166 -4.39 0.76 -8.80
CA ASP A 166 -2.93 0.76 -8.56
C ASP A 166 -2.15 0.45 -9.85
N VAL A 167 -2.64 -0.47 -10.70
CA VAL A 167 -2.03 -0.79 -12.00
C VAL A 167 -2.10 0.40 -12.96
N VAL A 168 -3.26 1.07 -13.05
CA VAL A 168 -3.43 2.26 -13.89
C VAL A 168 -2.53 3.39 -13.43
N VAL A 169 -2.47 3.65 -12.12
CA VAL A 169 -1.59 4.69 -11.55
C VAL A 169 -0.13 4.38 -11.82
N LEU A 170 0.32 3.13 -11.64
CA LEU A 170 1.69 2.73 -11.97
C LEU A 170 2.00 2.91 -13.46
N GLY A 171 1.07 2.53 -14.34
CA GLY A 171 1.20 2.76 -15.78
C GLY A 171 1.32 4.24 -16.14
N LEU A 172 0.51 5.11 -15.52
CA LEU A 172 0.60 6.55 -15.69
C LEU A 172 1.93 7.12 -15.17
N CYS A 173 2.37 6.71 -13.98
CA CYS A 173 3.66 7.11 -13.42
C CYS A 173 4.84 6.72 -14.32
N TYR A 174 4.78 5.53 -14.93
CA TYR A 174 5.78 5.05 -15.87
C TYR A 174 5.76 5.82 -17.20
N ALA A 175 4.57 6.06 -17.76
CA ALA A 175 4.44 6.85 -18.98
C ALA A 175 4.99 8.28 -18.81
N VAL A 176 4.66 8.93 -17.68
CA VAL A 176 5.19 10.24 -17.33
C VAL A 176 6.72 10.21 -17.20
N LEU A 177 7.28 9.17 -16.59
CA LEU A 177 8.73 9.01 -16.47
C LEU A 177 9.40 8.97 -17.85
N ILE A 178 8.89 8.16 -18.78
CA ILE A 178 9.45 8.07 -20.16
C ILE A 178 9.34 9.41 -20.89
N ILE A 179 8.18 10.07 -20.81
CA ILE A 179 7.95 11.35 -21.48
C ILE A 179 8.94 12.40 -20.98
N LEU A 180 9.13 12.50 -19.66
CA LEU A 180 10.06 13.48 -19.08
C LEU A 180 11.53 13.17 -19.41
N LEU A 181 11.92 11.89 -19.50
CA LEU A 181 13.27 11.51 -19.92
C LEU A 181 13.57 11.90 -21.38
N ASN A 182 12.56 11.91 -22.25
CA ASN A 182 12.73 12.23 -23.68
C ASN A 182 12.80 13.75 -23.95
N ILE A 183 12.31 14.58 -23.04
CA ILE A 183 12.22 16.04 -23.23
C ILE A 183 13.52 16.76 -22.86
N ILE A 184 14.30 16.23 -21.91
CA ILE A 184 15.44 16.93 -21.30
C ILE A 184 16.76 16.38 -21.84
N SER A 185 17.55 17.22 -22.52
CA SER A 185 18.81 16.83 -23.15
C SER A 185 19.92 16.39 -22.18
N PHE A 186 19.85 16.81 -20.91
CA PHE A 186 20.86 16.48 -19.89
C PHE A 186 20.41 15.27 -19.05
N ALA A 187 20.94 14.08 -19.37
CA ALA A 187 20.44 12.78 -18.89
C ALA A 187 20.30 12.68 -17.35
N VAL A 188 21.26 13.22 -16.59
CA VAL A 188 21.25 13.14 -15.12
C VAL A 188 20.18 14.03 -14.50
N VAL A 189 20.05 15.27 -14.98
CA VAL A 189 19.03 16.21 -14.49
C VAL A 189 17.63 15.75 -14.90
N ALA A 190 17.50 15.21 -16.12
CA ALA A 190 16.28 14.59 -16.62
C ALA A 190 15.81 13.45 -15.71
N ALA A 191 16.72 12.53 -15.38
CA ALA A 191 16.41 11.36 -14.57
C ALA A 191 15.96 11.73 -13.16
N VAL A 192 16.66 12.66 -12.49
CA VAL A 192 16.31 13.09 -11.13
C VAL A 192 14.96 13.82 -11.14
N ALA A 193 14.74 14.75 -12.07
CA ALA A 193 13.49 15.50 -12.16
C ALA A 193 12.29 14.59 -12.50
N ALA A 194 12.47 13.67 -13.46
CA ALA A 194 11.45 12.70 -13.84
C ALA A 194 11.08 11.77 -12.68
N LEU A 195 12.07 11.31 -11.92
CA LEU A 195 11.85 10.47 -10.75
C LEU A 195 11.10 11.23 -9.66
N MET A 196 11.53 12.46 -9.32
CA MET A 196 10.85 13.28 -8.32
C MET A 196 9.38 13.55 -8.68
N PHE A 197 9.11 13.88 -9.94
CA PHE A 197 7.75 14.16 -10.41
C PHE A 197 6.88 12.89 -10.44
N SER A 198 7.44 11.75 -10.86
CA SER A 198 6.73 10.46 -10.87
C SER A 198 6.38 9.98 -9.45
N VAL A 199 7.30 10.14 -8.49
CA VAL A 199 7.05 9.84 -7.07
C VAL A 199 6.01 10.78 -6.48
N ALA A 200 6.08 12.08 -6.78
CA ALA A 200 5.06 13.05 -6.32
C ALA A 200 3.66 12.71 -6.87
N LEU A 201 3.56 12.36 -8.15
CA LEU A 201 2.31 11.93 -8.78
C LEU A 201 1.77 10.66 -8.11
N PHE A 202 2.64 9.68 -7.84
CA PHE A 202 2.26 8.46 -7.14
C PHE A 202 1.70 8.75 -5.74
N LEU A 203 2.36 9.61 -4.95
CA LEU A 203 1.88 10.00 -3.62
C LEU A 203 0.53 10.72 -3.68
N CYS A 204 0.35 11.64 -4.64
CA CYS A 204 -0.92 12.30 -4.88
C CYS A 204 -2.02 11.30 -5.21
N ALA A 205 -1.76 10.35 -6.11
CA ALA A 205 -2.72 9.31 -6.48
C ALA A 205 -3.08 8.39 -5.30
N GLN A 206 -2.13 8.06 -4.43
CA GLN A 206 -2.42 7.30 -3.20
C GLN A 206 -3.24 8.13 -2.20
N ALA A 207 -2.95 9.42 -2.05
CA ALA A 207 -3.74 10.31 -1.20
C ALA A 207 -5.19 10.46 -1.70
N VAL A 208 -5.40 10.53 -3.03
CA VAL A 208 -6.75 10.52 -3.62
C VAL A 208 -7.49 9.24 -3.26
N LYS A 209 -6.87 8.07 -3.46
CA LYS A 209 -7.44 6.76 -3.11
C LYS A 209 -7.84 6.71 -1.64
N LEU A 210 -6.95 7.09 -0.74
CA LEU A 210 -7.21 7.10 0.71
C LEU A 210 -8.33 8.07 1.09
N THR A 211 -8.42 9.23 0.43
CA THR A 211 -9.48 10.21 0.66
C THR A 211 -10.84 9.69 0.22
N LEU A 212 -10.91 9.05 -0.95
CA LEU A 212 -12.14 8.46 -1.47
C LEU A 212 -12.62 7.33 -0.55
N PHE A 213 -11.76 6.41 -0.14
CA PHE A 213 -12.17 5.27 0.69
C PHE A 213 -12.21 5.55 2.19
N ASN A 214 -11.92 6.79 2.62
CA ASN A 214 -11.77 7.19 4.01
C ASN A 214 -12.95 6.80 4.92
N ASN A 215 -14.18 7.00 4.44
CA ASN A 215 -15.38 6.82 5.26
C ASN A 215 -15.88 5.37 5.31
N VAL A 216 -15.38 4.50 4.44
CA VAL A 216 -16.00 3.19 4.24
C VAL A 216 -15.73 2.25 5.42
N VAL A 217 -14.46 2.10 5.79
CA VAL A 217 -14.08 1.22 6.91
C VAL A 217 -14.72 1.68 8.23
N PRO A 218 -14.67 2.98 8.61
CA PRO A 218 -15.36 3.45 9.81
C PRO A 218 -16.88 3.27 9.76
N ALA A 219 -17.55 3.46 8.62
CA ALA A 219 -19.00 3.28 8.49
C ALA A 219 -19.42 1.82 8.69
N PHE A 220 -18.65 0.86 8.18
CA PHE A 220 -18.94 -0.57 8.40
C PHE A 220 -18.71 -1.01 9.85
N VAL A 221 -17.66 -0.47 10.48
CA VAL A 221 -17.31 -0.81 11.87
C VAL A 221 -18.30 -0.17 12.85
N THR A 222 -18.58 1.12 12.71
CA THR A 222 -19.35 1.88 13.71
C THR A 222 -20.86 1.85 13.48
N GLU A 223 -21.33 1.93 12.22
CA GLU A 223 -22.76 2.01 11.91
C GLU A 223 -23.34 0.70 11.37
N LYS A 224 -22.50 -0.33 11.14
CA LYS A 224 -22.95 -1.64 10.63
C LYS A 224 -23.77 -1.53 9.33
N THR A 225 -23.53 -0.50 8.51
CA THR A 225 -24.34 -0.20 7.32
C THR A 225 -24.12 -1.20 6.19
N ASN A 226 -25.14 -1.38 5.33
CA ASN A 226 -25.04 -2.21 4.13
C ASN A 226 -24.08 -1.59 3.09
N LEU A 227 -23.42 -2.43 2.27
CA LEU A 227 -22.47 -2.06 1.22
C LEU A 227 -22.88 -0.84 0.36
N ARG A 228 -24.17 -0.76 0.01
CA ARG A 228 -24.73 0.36 -0.78
C ARG A 228 -24.82 1.68 0.00
N GLY A 229 -25.06 1.63 1.31
CA GLY A 229 -25.10 2.82 2.17
C GLY A 229 -23.71 3.43 2.38
N ALA A 230 -22.69 2.59 2.59
CA ALA A 230 -21.31 3.02 2.71
C ALA A 230 -20.79 3.70 1.43
N TRP A 231 -21.14 3.18 0.26
CA TRP A 231 -20.84 3.80 -1.04
C TRP A 231 -21.55 5.15 -1.22
N LYS A 232 -22.84 5.26 -0.88
CA LYS A 232 -23.57 6.53 -1.00
C LYS A 232 -22.99 7.61 -0.08
N ASN A 233 -22.61 7.25 1.14
CA ASN A 233 -21.95 8.16 2.08
C ASN A 233 -20.55 8.59 1.60
N THR A 234 -19.88 7.74 0.80
CA THR A 234 -18.57 8.03 0.19
C THR A 234 -18.66 9.06 -0.95
N PHE A 235 -19.80 9.21 -1.62
CA PHE A 235 -19.95 10.23 -2.67
C PHE A 235 -20.65 11.51 -2.21
N SER A 236 -21.13 11.57 -0.96
CA SER A 236 -21.80 12.77 -0.41
C SER A 236 -20.86 13.89 0.08
N PHE A 237 -19.57 13.85 -0.30
CA PHE A 237 -18.59 14.82 0.20
C PHE A 237 -18.85 16.25 -0.31
N ARG A 238 -18.87 17.23 0.60
CA ARG A 238 -18.65 18.64 0.23
C ARG A 238 -17.19 18.84 -0.19
N LYS A 239 -16.96 19.68 -1.20
CA LYS A 239 -15.62 19.97 -1.78
C LYS A 239 -14.58 20.38 -0.73
N GLU A 240 -14.99 21.13 0.28
CA GLU A 240 -14.15 21.58 1.40
C GLU A 240 -13.63 20.41 2.26
N ARG A 241 -14.52 19.44 2.57
CA ARG A 241 -14.16 18.23 3.31
C ARG A 241 -13.16 17.37 2.53
N PHE A 242 -13.35 17.26 1.22
CA PHE A 242 -12.42 16.52 0.35
C PHE A 242 -11.03 17.17 0.35
N SER A 243 -10.94 18.49 0.17
CA SER A 243 -9.63 19.19 0.13
C SER A 243 -8.88 19.11 1.46
N CYS A 244 -9.59 19.24 2.59
CA CYS A 244 -8.97 19.13 3.92
C CYS A 244 -8.43 17.71 4.18
N LEU A 245 -9.21 16.67 3.81
CA LEU A 245 -8.79 15.28 3.96
C LEU A 245 -7.66 14.91 3.01
N PHE A 246 -7.75 15.33 1.76
CA PHE A 246 -6.71 15.11 0.76
C PHE A 246 -5.37 15.70 1.21
N SER A 247 -5.36 16.95 1.68
CA SER A 247 -4.15 17.58 2.22
C SER A 247 -3.59 16.80 3.42
N THR A 248 -4.45 16.38 4.35
CA THR A 248 -4.04 15.57 5.51
C THR A 248 -3.42 14.24 5.09
N TYR A 249 -4.01 13.54 4.12
CA TYR A 249 -3.48 12.28 3.60
C TYR A 249 -2.18 12.47 2.82
N LEU A 250 -2.09 13.51 1.99
CA LEU A 250 -0.88 13.83 1.23
C LEU A 250 0.31 14.08 2.16
N VAL A 251 0.14 14.94 3.17
CA VAL A 251 1.17 15.21 4.18
C VAL A 251 1.54 13.93 4.94
N THR A 252 0.55 13.12 5.32
CA THR A 252 0.80 11.86 6.03
C THR A 252 1.57 10.87 5.16
N CYS A 253 1.21 10.71 3.89
CA CYS A 253 1.91 9.84 2.95
C CYS A 253 3.36 10.30 2.71
N LEU A 254 3.59 11.61 2.62
CA LEU A 254 4.93 12.18 2.50
C LEU A 254 5.76 11.89 3.76
N LEU A 255 5.20 12.11 4.96
CA LEU A 255 5.87 11.77 6.22
C LEU A 255 6.18 10.28 6.34
N ILE A 256 5.25 9.41 5.95
CA ILE A 256 5.44 7.97 5.91
C ILE A 256 6.60 7.60 4.97
N LEU A 257 6.66 8.19 3.77
CA LEU A 257 7.75 7.97 2.83
C LEU A 257 9.09 8.40 3.42
N CYS A 258 9.18 9.64 3.91
CA CYS A 258 10.41 10.18 4.49
C CYS A 258 10.90 9.37 5.68
N LEU A 259 10.01 9.01 6.61
CA LEU A 259 10.36 8.19 7.78
C LEU A 259 10.82 6.80 7.34
N ASN A 260 10.06 6.11 6.49
CA ASN A 260 10.44 4.76 6.06
C ASN A 260 11.78 4.75 5.31
N VAL A 261 12.04 5.72 4.42
CA VAL A 261 13.33 5.82 3.72
C VAL A 261 14.46 6.12 4.69
N LEU A 262 14.27 7.04 5.64
CA LEU A 262 15.26 7.35 6.67
C LEU A 262 15.61 6.11 7.50
N PHE A 263 14.60 5.41 8.03
CA PHE A 263 14.83 4.21 8.82
C PHE A 263 15.38 3.05 7.99
N ALA A 264 15.01 2.92 6.71
CA ALA A 264 15.59 1.93 5.82
C ALA A 264 17.11 2.12 5.68
N VAL A 265 17.55 3.35 5.43
CA VAL A 265 18.97 3.69 5.25
C VAL A 265 19.73 3.64 6.57
N SER A 266 19.21 4.29 7.62
CA SER A 266 19.93 4.43 8.90
C SER A 266 20.05 3.13 9.70
N THR A 267 19.13 2.18 9.54
CA THR A 267 19.09 0.95 10.34
C THR A 267 19.26 -0.32 9.50
N PHE A 268 19.72 -0.18 8.25
CA PHE A 268 19.81 -1.28 7.28
C PHE A 268 18.49 -2.08 7.18
N GLY A 269 17.37 -1.37 7.22
CA GLY A 269 16.03 -1.96 7.10
C GLY A 269 15.41 -2.49 8.40
N ALA A 270 16.14 -2.59 9.52
CA ALA A 270 15.57 -3.12 10.77
C ALA A 270 14.40 -2.27 11.30
N GLY A 271 14.49 -0.95 11.17
CA GLY A 271 13.45 0.00 11.56
C GLY A 271 12.14 -0.16 10.78
N LEU A 272 12.19 -0.71 9.55
CA LEU A 272 11.00 -0.97 8.74
C LEU A 272 10.03 -1.95 9.39
N LEU A 273 10.53 -2.85 10.25
CA LEU A 273 9.69 -3.77 11.00
C LEU A 273 8.68 -3.05 11.90
N ILE A 274 8.99 -1.83 12.37
CA ILE A 274 8.10 -1.05 13.22
C ILE A 274 7.46 0.09 12.44
N THR A 275 8.19 0.77 11.57
CA THR A 275 7.67 1.96 10.88
C THR A 275 6.60 1.60 9.85
N VAL A 276 6.69 0.45 9.18
CA VAL A 276 5.67 -0.04 8.23
C VAL A 276 4.32 -0.29 8.94
N PRO A 277 4.21 -1.14 9.97
CA PRO A 277 2.93 -1.36 10.66
C PRO A 277 2.40 -0.07 11.33
N MET A 278 3.29 0.78 11.84
CA MET A 278 2.94 2.08 12.40
C MET A 278 2.30 3.00 11.34
N SER A 279 2.82 2.98 10.11
CA SER A 279 2.28 3.74 8.98
C SER A 279 0.85 3.32 8.65
N TYR A 280 0.55 2.02 8.63
CA TYR A 280 -0.81 1.51 8.40
C TYR A 280 -1.77 1.90 9.53
N LEU A 281 -1.35 1.76 10.79
CA LEU A 281 -2.16 2.17 11.92
C LEU A 281 -2.42 3.68 11.95
N MET A 282 -1.45 4.49 11.54
CA MET A 282 -1.63 5.93 11.41
C MET A 282 -2.74 6.27 10.41
N LEU A 283 -2.72 5.63 9.23
CA LEU A 283 -3.76 5.83 8.22
C LEU A 283 -5.13 5.40 8.72
N ILE A 284 -5.22 4.27 9.43
CA ILE A 284 -6.48 3.81 10.04
C ILE A 284 -6.96 4.81 11.10
N SER A 285 -6.07 5.30 11.98
CA SER A 285 -6.41 6.30 12.98
C SER A 285 -6.94 7.60 12.34
N ILE A 286 -6.36 8.06 11.23
CA ILE A 286 -6.86 9.22 10.48
C ILE A 286 -8.26 8.96 9.93
N GLN A 287 -8.52 7.77 9.36
CA GLN A 287 -9.86 7.39 8.87
C GLN A 287 -10.91 7.50 9.98
N PHE A 288 -10.63 6.92 11.15
CA PHE A 288 -11.55 6.94 12.27
C PHE A 288 -11.73 8.35 12.86
N VAL A 289 -10.65 9.08 13.14
CA VAL A 289 -10.74 10.46 13.67
C VAL A 289 -11.49 11.38 12.72
N SER A 290 -11.21 11.29 11.42
CA SER A 290 -11.95 12.03 10.39
C SER A 290 -13.45 11.71 10.43
N TYR A 291 -13.78 10.42 10.48
CA TYR A 291 -15.18 9.98 10.48
C TYR A 291 -15.95 10.48 11.69
N TYR A 292 -15.39 10.40 12.90
CA TYR A 292 -16.04 10.91 14.12
C TYR A 292 -16.13 12.44 14.13
N THR A 293 -15.09 13.14 13.65
CA THR A 293 -15.06 14.60 13.58
C THR A 293 -16.15 15.14 12.65
N TYR A 294 -16.23 14.60 11.42
CA TYR A 294 -17.26 15.03 10.46
C TYR A 294 -18.65 14.47 10.75
N GLY A 295 -18.73 13.35 11.48
CA GLY A 295 -19.99 12.82 12.01
C GLY A 295 -20.49 13.54 13.26
N LYS A 296 -19.79 14.57 13.75
CA LYS A 296 -20.09 15.31 14.99
C LYS A 296 -20.28 14.39 16.21
N ARG A 297 -19.55 13.27 16.27
CA ARG A 297 -19.63 12.30 17.37
C ARG A 297 -18.52 12.55 18.38
N LYS A 298 -18.86 12.49 19.68
CA LYS A 298 -17.85 12.49 20.74
C LYS A 298 -17.01 11.21 20.64
N TYR A 299 -15.70 11.32 20.85
CA TYR A 299 -14.82 10.17 20.84
C TYR A 299 -13.69 10.29 21.86
N PHE A 300 -13.24 9.15 22.36
CA PHE A 300 -12.11 9.04 23.28
C PHE A 300 -10.79 9.09 22.51
N LEU A 301 -9.89 10.00 22.89
CA LEU A 301 -8.48 9.99 22.47
C LEU A 301 -7.62 9.15 23.42
N GLY A 302 -7.96 9.16 24.71
CA GLY A 302 -7.31 8.43 25.78
C GLY A 302 -8.29 8.27 26.95
N LYS A 303 -7.85 7.62 28.03
CA LYS A 303 -8.73 7.30 29.19
C LYS A 303 -9.44 8.53 29.75
N ASP A 304 -8.74 9.66 29.80
CA ASP A 304 -9.22 10.89 30.44
C ASP A 304 -9.46 12.03 29.44
N LYS A 305 -9.41 11.74 28.12
CA LYS A 305 -9.49 12.76 27.07
C LYS A 305 -10.57 12.42 26.05
N ILE A 306 -11.69 13.14 26.13
CA ILE A 306 -12.80 13.07 25.17
C ILE A 306 -12.73 14.30 24.27
N VAL A 307 -12.84 14.08 22.96
CA VAL A 307 -13.00 15.18 21.99
C VAL A 307 -14.45 15.27 21.60
N GLN A 308 -15.01 16.45 21.78
CA GLN A 308 -16.29 16.85 21.22
C GLN A 308 -15.99 17.75 20.00
N PRO A 309 -16.32 17.33 18.77
CA PRO A 309 -16.16 18.18 17.60
C PRO A 309 -17.03 19.44 17.75
N GLU A 310 -16.52 20.61 17.36
CA GLU A 310 -17.28 21.86 17.36
C GLU A 310 -18.60 21.66 16.60
N GLN A 311 -19.71 21.88 17.29
CA GLN A 311 -21.00 22.05 16.64
C GLN A 311 -20.99 23.46 16.06
N SER A 312 -21.38 23.61 14.79
CA SER A 312 -21.61 24.93 14.23
C SER A 312 -22.81 25.52 14.96
N ASP A 313 -22.55 26.51 15.81
CA ASP A 313 -23.50 27.24 16.65
C ASP A 313 -24.52 28.03 15.81
N GLU A 314 -25.52 27.34 15.25
CA GLU A 314 -26.82 27.96 14.95
C GLU A 314 -27.90 27.53 15.94
N ASP A 315 -27.68 26.44 16.69
CA ASP A 315 -28.62 25.97 17.73
C ASP A 315 -28.20 26.39 19.15
N ASP A 316 -27.01 26.95 19.34
CA ASP A 316 -26.43 27.35 20.64
C ASP A 316 -26.69 28.83 21.01
N PHE A 317 -27.65 29.47 20.32
CA PHE A 317 -28.09 30.83 20.65
C PHE A 317 -28.88 30.89 21.97
N TYR A 318 -29.44 29.76 22.41
CA TYR A 318 -30.24 29.69 23.65
C TYR A 318 -29.42 29.34 24.90
N GLU A 319 -28.25 28.69 24.78
CA GLU A 319 -27.41 28.36 25.96
C GLU A 319 -26.50 29.54 26.40
N ASN A 320 -26.30 30.56 25.56
CA ASN A 320 -25.51 31.74 25.91
C ASN A 320 -26.30 32.86 26.65
N PHE A 321 -27.55 32.62 27.04
CA PHE A 321 -28.38 33.60 27.75
C PHE A 321 -28.80 33.23 29.17
N GLU A 322 -28.41 32.06 29.70
CA GLU A 322 -28.73 31.69 31.08
C GLU A 322 -27.48 31.60 31.99
N ILE A 323 -27.28 32.73 32.67
CA ILE A 323 -26.55 33.03 33.94
C ILE A 323 -25.05 33.36 33.83
#